data_AF-A0A933LKQ3-F1
#
_entry.id   AF-A0A933LKQ3-F1
#
_cell.length_a   1.000
_cell.length_b   1.000
_cell.length_c   1.000
_cell.angle_alpha   90.00
_cell.angle_beta   90.00
_cell.angle_gamma   90.00
#
_symmetry.space_group_name_H-M   'P 1'
#
loop_
_entity.id
_entity.type
_entity.pdbx_description
1 polymer ?
#
loop_
_entity_poly.entity_id
_entity_poly.type
_entity_poly.pdbx_seq_one_letter_code
_entity_poly.pdbx_strand_id
1 'polypeptide(L)' 'DFYLPDHDLYIELTTKEPRLMTAKHRKIRKAQALHPDLKIRLLSRKDCLALARKFGWRKGTIENPRA' A
#
# COMPACT_ATOMS: atom_id res chain seq x y z
N ASP A 1 -1.30 -5.06 -5.48
CA ASP A 1 -1.37 -6.16 -4.50
C ASP A 1 -2.79 -6.44 -4.04
N PHE A 2 -3.55 -5.43 -3.66
CA PHE A 2 -4.92 -5.57 -3.22
C PHE A 2 -5.84 -4.63 -4.00
N TYR A 3 -7.10 -5.00 -4.10
CA TYR A 3 -8.18 -4.14 -4.60
C TYR A 3 -9.24 -4.04 -3.50
N LEU A 4 -9.71 -2.83 -3.23
CA LEU A 4 -10.78 -2.54 -2.27
C LEU A 4 -12.03 -2.16 -3.07
N PRO A 5 -12.97 -3.10 -3.29
CA PRO A 5 -14.12 -2.88 -4.17
C PRO A 5 -15.00 -1.71 -3.71
N ASP A 6 -15.25 -1.61 -2.40
CA ASP A 6 -16.10 -0.56 -1.81
C ASP A 6 -15.59 0.87 -2.06
N HIS A 7 -14.31 1.01 -2.44
CA HIS A 7 -13.67 2.30 -2.69
C HIS A 7 -13.15 2.47 -4.13
N ASP A 8 -13.30 1.43 -4.97
CA ASP A 8 -12.66 1.31 -6.27
C ASP A 8 -11.17 1.70 -6.21
N LEU A 9 -10.44 1.11 -5.27
CA LEU A 9 -9.07 1.50 -4.93
C LEU A 9 -8.11 0.33 -5.02
N TYR A 10 -7.09 0.47 -5.88
CA TYR A 10 -5.96 -0.43 -5.92
C TYR A 10 -4.90 0.00 -4.90
N ILE A 11 -4.45 -0.97 -4.09
CA ILE A 11 -3.36 -0.77 -3.13
C ILE A 11 -2.17 -1.64 -3.54
N GLU A 12 -1.00 -1.02 -3.57
CA GLU A 12 0.25 -1.73 -3.80
C GLU A 12 1.24 -1.46 -2.67
N LEU A 13 1.73 -2.54 -2.08
CA LEU A 13 2.70 -2.50 -1.00
C LEU A 13 4.10 -2.32 -1.59
N THR A 14 4.90 -1.46 -0.97
CA THR A 14 6.29 -1.26 -1.36
C THR A 14 7.21 -1.23 -0.15
N THR A 15 8.30 -2.00 -0.24
CA THR A 15 9.38 -1.99 0.75
C THR A 15 10.59 -1.20 0.28
N LYS A 16 10.57 -0.66 -0.95
CA LYS A 16 11.76 -0.20 -1.67
C LYS A 16 12.11 1.28 -1.45
N GLU A 17 13.37 1.58 -1.75
CA GLU A 17 14.01 2.90 -1.65
C GLU A 17 13.27 4.02 -2.42
N PRO A 18 13.41 5.29 -1.98
CA PRO A 18 12.72 6.44 -2.57
C PRO A 18 12.87 6.58 -4.10
N ARG A 19 14.02 6.22 -4.67
CA ARG A 19 14.26 6.29 -6.12
C ARG A 19 13.28 5.43 -6.94
N LEU A 20 12.91 4.26 -6.44
CA LEU A 20 11.97 3.37 -7.12
C LEU A 20 10.51 3.83 -6.93
N MET A 21 10.20 4.54 -5.84
CA MET A 21 8.89 5.18 -5.66
C MET A 21 8.63 6.24 -6.73
N THR A 22 9.64 7.03 -7.11
CA THR A 22 9.49 8.03 -8.19
C THR A 22 9.14 7.37 -9.52
N ALA A 23 9.79 6.27 -9.87
CA ALA A 23 9.49 5.53 -11.09
C ALA A 23 8.07 4.95 -11.07
N LYS A 24 7.61 4.42 -9.92
CA LYS A 24 6.23 3.94 -9.78
C LYS A 24 5.19 5.06 -9.87
N HIS A 25 5.40 6.19 -9.20
CA HIS A 25 4.52 7.36 -9.32
C HIS A 25 4.42 7.87 -10.75
N ARG A 26 5.53 7.84 -11.52
CA ARG A 26 5.50 8.20 -12.94
C ARG A 26 4.63 7.24 -13.75
N LYS A 27 4.65 5.94 -13.47
CA LYS A 27 3.77 4.96 -14.11
C LYS A 27 2.31 5.19 -13.73
N ILE A 28 2.01 5.45 -12.46
CA ILE A 28 0.66 5.77 -11.98
C ILE A 28 0.10 7.00 -12.70
N ARG A 29 0.88 8.09 -12.80
CA ARG A 29 0.44 9.29 -13.52
C ARG A 29 0.13 9.02 -14.99
N LYS A 30 0.93 8.18 -15.65
CA LYS A 30 0.66 7.76 -17.04
C LYS A 30 -0.63 6.93 -17.15
N ALA A 31 -0.85 6.01 -16.21
CA ALA A 31 -2.08 5.21 -16.18
C ALA A 31 -3.31 6.10 -15.94
N GLN A 32 -3.21 7.05 -15.02
CA GLN A 32 -4.28 8.03 -14.73
C GLN A 32 -4.58 8.98 -15.90
N ALA A 33 -3.58 9.30 -16.73
CA ALA A 33 -3.81 10.08 -17.94
C ALA A 33 -4.65 9.32 -18.98
N LEU A 34 -4.58 7.98 -19.00
CA LEU A 34 -5.37 7.13 -19.90
C LEU A 34 -6.71 6.71 -19.28
N HIS A 35 -6.74 6.56 -17.95
CA HIS A 35 -7.90 6.14 -17.17
C HIS A 35 -8.02 7.02 -15.92
N PRO A 36 -8.70 8.18 -16.01
CA PRO A 36 -8.78 9.16 -14.93
C PRO A 36 -9.39 8.60 -13.64
N ASP A 37 -10.30 7.64 -13.78
CA ASP A 37 -11.04 7.05 -12.66
C ASP A 37 -10.20 6.05 -11.85
N LEU A 38 -9.05 5.65 -12.39
CA LEU A 38 -8.19 4.64 -11.77
C LEU A 38 -7.50 5.19 -10.51
N LYS A 39 -7.95 4.73 -9.34
CA LYS A 39 -7.36 5.10 -8.05
C LYS A 39 -6.34 4.05 -7.64
N ILE A 40 -5.07 4.46 -7.55
CA ILE A 40 -3.96 3.61 -7.08
C ILE A 40 -3.26 4.31 -5.92
N ARG A 41 -3.08 3.59 -4.81
CA ARG A 41 -2.31 4.05 -3.64
C ARG A 41 -1.14 3.12 -3.36
N LEU A 42 0.06 3.69 -3.29
CA LEU A 42 1.25 2.99 -2.83
C LEU A 42 1.33 3.08 -1.30
N LEU A 43 1.50 1.95 -0.62
CA LEU A 43 1.73 1.91 0.83
C LEU A 43 3.13 1.39 1.13
N SER A 44 3.92 2.19 1.81
CA SER A 44 5.20 1.76 2.36
C SER A 44 5.02 0.97 3.65
N ARG A 45 6.11 0.34 4.13
CA ARG A 45 6.14 -0.24 5.48
C ARG A 45 5.76 0.78 6.56
N LYS A 46 6.16 2.05 6.43
CA LYS A 46 5.82 3.11 7.38
C LYS A 46 4.33 3.42 7.37
N ASP A 47 3.72 3.45 6.19
CA ASP A 47 2.28 3.71 6.04
C ASP A 47 1.45 2.57 6.62
N CYS A 48 1.86 1.33 6.40
CA CYS A 48 1.24 0.16 7.02
C CYS A 48 1.31 0.21 8.56
N LEU A 49 2.46 0.61 9.11
CA LEU A 49 2.61 0.78 10.56
C LEU A 49 1.76 1.94 11.09
N ALA A 50 1.64 3.04 10.34
CA ALA A 50 0.76 4.15 10.71
C ALA A 50 -0.72 3.74 10.72
N LEU A 51 -1.14 2.97 9.71
CA LEU A 51 -2.49 2.39 9.66
C LEU A 51 -2.73 1.44 10.85
N ALA A 52 -1.79 0.53 11.11
CA ALA A 52 -1.86 -0.38 12.26
C ALA A 52 -2.07 0.39 13.57
N ARG A 53 -1.27 1.45 13.81
CA ARG A 53 -1.46 2.31 14.99
C ARG A 53 -2.82 3.00 15.01
N LYS A 54 -3.28 3.55 13.88
CA LYS A 54 -4.58 4.25 13.77
C LYS A 54 -5.75 3.33 14.15
N PHE A 55 -5.67 2.05 13.80
CA PHE A 55 -6.71 1.07 14.10
C PHE A 55 -6.47 0.29 15.39
N GLY A 56 -5.54 0.74 16.24
CA GLY A 56 -5.25 0.07 17.52
C GLY A 56 -4.61 -1.31 17.37
N TRP A 57 -4.11 -1.65 16.18
CA TRP A 57 -3.44 -2.91 15.89
C TRP A 57 -2.09 -2.93 16.61
N ARG A 58 -2.05 -3.64 17.73
CA ARG A 58 -0.82 -3.95 18.45
C ARG A 58 -0.28 -5.26 17.90
N LYS A 59 1.01 -5.31 17.59
CA LYS A 59 1.69 -6.56 17.27
C LYS A 59 1.63 -7.43 18.52
N GLY A 60 0.65 -8.32 18.62
CA GLY A 60 0.73 -9.45 19.54
C GLY A 60 1.98 -10.24 19.20
N THR A 61 2.67 -10.74 20.21
CA THR A 61 3.59 -11.87 20.01
C THR A 61 2.76 -12.95 19.33
N ILE A 62 3.00 -13.17 18.04
CA ILE A 62 2.58 -14.40 17.40
C ILE A 62 3.48 -15.44 18.07
N GLU A 63 3.02 -16.01 19.18
CA GLU A 63 3.56 -17.29 19.63
C GLU A 63 3.33 -18.23 18.47
N ASN A 64 4.43 -18.62 17.84
CA ASN A 64 4.42 -19.59 16.77
C ASN A 64 3.88 -20.90 17.39
N PRO A 65 2.70 -21.41 16.99
CA PRO A 65 2.19 -22.68 17.50
C PRO A 65 2.96 -23.89 16.90
N ARG A 66 4.09 -23.64 16.24
CA ARG A 66 4.99 -24.62 15.62
C ARG A 66 6.45 -24.33 15.96
N ALA A 67 6.76 -24.17 17.26
CA ALA A 67 8.11 -24.32 17.79
C ALA A 67 8.11 -25.50 18.77
#